data_AF-A0A962DH92-F1
#
_entry.id   AF-A0A962DH92-F1
#
_cell.length_a   1.000
_cell.length_b   1.000
_cell.length_c   1.000
_cell.angle_alpha   90.00
_cell.angle_beta   90.00
_cell.angle_gamma   90.00
#
_symmetry.space_group_name_H-M   'P 1'
#
loop_
_entity.id
_entity.type
_entity.pdbx_description
1 polymer ?
#
loop_
_entity_poly.entity_id
_entity_poly.type
_entity_poly.pdbx_seq_one_letter_code
_entity_poly.pdbx_strand_id
1 'polypeptide(L)'
;MELNRQLRRRVTGLCGEFLMALAMAGIGSPLQAAPLALYPGMGGVPDMGAIHCRTFNEMYPAGPNGLRQAILYWTGGYVYAQTGKTLDEVLAAPGMGTWNFETLTDHIVEFCKAQPDAPVPFAVIDLWNRISSGSSGM
;
A
#
# COMPACT_ATOMS: atom_id res chain seq x y z
N MET A 1 58.62 28.04 35.24
CA MET A 1 58.08 27.18 34.17
C MET A 1 57.47 25.92 34.81
N GLU A 2 56.58 26.09 35.79
CA GLU A 2 56.15 25.02 36.74
C GLU A 2 54.61 24.96 36.92
N LEU A 3 53.85 25.74 36.14
CA LEU A 3 52.38 25.80 36.25
C LEU A 3 51.66 24.86 35.26
N ASN A 4 52.41 24.18 34.39
CA ASN A 4 51.86 23.42 33.25
C ASN A 4 51.83 21.89 33.48
N ARG A 5 52.33 21.40 34.62
CA ARG A 5 52.30 19.96 35.00
C ARG A 5 51.10 19.56 35.85
N GLN A 6 50.52 20.49 36.61
CA GLN A 6 49.39 20.22 37.51
C GLN A 6 48.04 20.10 36.77
N LEU A 7 47.87 20.78 35.63
CA LEU A 7 46.64 20.71 34.82
C LEU A 7 46.50 19.42 34.00
N ARG A 8 47.60 18.71 33.71
CA ARG A 8 47.56 17.47 32.91
C ARG A 8 47.22 16.20 33.69
N ARG A 9 47.16 16.25 35.02
CA ARG A 9 46.98 15.04 35.87
C ARG A 9 45.56 14.81 36.40
N ARG A 10 44.59 15.69 36.11
CA ARG A 10 43.23 15.61 36.71
C ARG A 10 42.09 15.28 35.74
N VAL A 11 42.36 15.04 34.46
CA VAL A 11 41.30 14.77 33.47
C VAL A 11 41.59 13.46 32.72
N THR A 12 41.95 12.41 33.46
CA THR A 12 42.19 11.07 32.90
C THR A 12 41.68 9.99 33.84
N GLY A 13 40.47 10.20 34.34
CA GLY A 13 39.86 9.26 35.26
C GLY A 13 38.62 9.85 35.87
N LEU A 14 37.54 9.90 35.09
CA LEU A 14 36.16 9.89 35.58
C LEU A 14 35.23 9.67 34.38
N CYS A 15 34.50 8.56 34.44
CA CYS A 15 33.29 8.26 33.69
C CYS A 15 33.43 7.89 32.21
N GLY A 16 34.11 6.78 31.95
CA GLY A 16 33.91 5.93 30.77
C GLY A 16 32.67 5.03 30.86
N GLU A 17 31.56 5.46 31.47
CA GLU A 17 30.34 4.64 31.66
C GLU A 17 29.03 5.41 31.41
N PHE A 18 28.99 6.34 30.45
CA PHE A 18 27.75 7.03 30.07
C PHE A 18 27.47 7.01 28.55
N LEU A 19 28.00 5.98 27.85
CA LEU A 19 27.89 5.83 26.40
C LEU A 19 27.05 4.62 25.93
N MET A 20 26.30 3.96 26.81
CA MET A 20 25.39 2.86 26.43
C MET A 20 24.07 2.87 27.23
N ALA A 21 23.26 3.93 27.07
CA ALA A 21 21.87 3.90 27.56
C ALA A 21 20.90 4.73 26.71
N LEU A 22 21.20 4.92 25.42
CA LEU A 22 20.28 5.55 24.46
C LEU A 22 20.02 4.64 23.26
N ALA A 23 19.81 3.34 23.52
CA ALA A 23 19.64 2.33 22.48
C ALA A 23 18.32 1.53 22.55
N MET A 24 17.42 1.74 23.52
CA MET A 24 16.28 0.83 23.73
C MET A 24 15.01 1.52 24.26
N ALA A 25 14.55 2.61 23.64
CA ALA A 25 13.24 3.18 23.96
C ALA A 25 12.44 3.66 22.73
N GLY A 26 12.77 3.14 21.55
CA GLY A 26 11.90 3.22 20.38
C GLY A 26 10.85 2.13 20.44
N ILE A 27 10.03 2.09 21.50
CA ILE A 27 8.80 1.31 21.51
C ILE A 27 7.93 1.95 20.43
N GLY A 28 7.96 1.35 19.24
CA GLY A 28 7.02 1.65 18.18
C GLY A 28 5.62 1.44 18.74
N SER A 29 5.00 2.54 19.18
CA SER A 29 3.58 2.53 19.45
C SER A 29 2.93 2.09 18.14
N PRO A 30 2.05 1.08 18.10
CA PRO A 30 1.14 0.96 16.99
C PRO A 30 0.31 2.24 17.06
N LEU A 31 0.70 3.24 16.28
CA LEU A 31 -0.09 4.43 16.04
C LEU A 31 -1.27 3.91 15.22
N GLN A 32 -2.24 3.36 15.94
CA GLN A 32 -3.48 2.88 15.37
C GLN A 32 -4.11 4.11 14.75
N ALA A 33 -4.04 4.19 13.42
CA ALA A 33 -4.48 5.36 12.69
C ALA A 33 -5.92 5.66 13.12
N ALA A 34 -6.15 6.90 13.56
CA ALA A 34 -7.48 7.33 13.92
C ALA A 34 -8.42 7.10 12.72
N PRO A 35 -9.67 6.68 12.95
CA PRO A 35 -10.63 6.47 11.86
C PRO A 35 -10.74 7.76 11.03
N LEU A 36 -10.67 7.62 9.70
CA LEU A 36 -10.73 8.74 8.77
C LEU A 36 -12.10 9.43 8.90
N ALA A 37 -12.10 10.63 9.45
CA ALA A 37 -13.31 11.47 9.49
C ALA A 37 -13.54 12.07 8.10
N LEU A 38 -14.58 11.61 7.41
CA LEU A 38 -14.97 12.13 6.09
C LEU A 38 -15.74 13.45 6.25
N TYR A 39 -15.54 14.40 5.33
CA TYR A 39 -16.36 15.61 5.28
C TYR A 39 -17.84 15.26 5.04
N PRO A 40 -18.80 16.08 5.52
CA PRO A 40 -20.23 15.89 5.22
C PRO A 40 -20.46 15.76 3.70
N GLY A 41 -21.16 14.71 3.28
CA GLY A 41 -21.39 14.40 1.86
C GLY A 41 -20.31 13.53 1.20
N MET A 42 -19.15 13.32 1.84
CA MET A 42 -18.11 12.40 1.35
C MET A 42 -18.33 10.93 1.75
N GLY A 43 -19.39 10.62 2.52
CA GLY A 43 -19.79 9.24 2.82
C GLY A 43 -20.64 8.56 1.74
N GLY A 44 -20.92 9.25 0.62
CA GLY A 44 -21.88 8.81 -0.40
C GLY A 44 -21.32 7.88 -1.48
N VAL A 45 -20.00 7.84 -1.69
CA VAL A 45 -19.35 6.88 -2.59
C VAL A 45 -18.62 5.88 -1.72
N PRO A 46 -19.10 4.63 -1.63
CA PRO A 46 -18.46 3.67 -0.78
C PRO A 46 -17.08 3.33 -1.35
N ASP A 47 -16.07 3.27 -0.47
CA ASP A 47 -14.70 2.89 -0.84
C ASP A 47 -14.75 1.51 -1.52
N MET A 48 -14.08 1.37 -2.67
CA MET A 48 -13.95 0.09 -3.37
C MET A 48 -13.36 -1.00 -2.45
N GLY A 49 -12.53 -0.63 -1.48
CA GLY A 49 -12.00 -1.55 -0.48
C GLY A 49 -12.98 -2.05 0.56
N ALA A 50 -14.14 -1.40 0.71
CA ALA A 50 -15.13 -1.68 1.74
C ALA A 50 -16.43 -2.30 1.20
N ILE A 51 -16.58 -2.44 -0.12
CA ILE A 51 -17.79 -2.95 -0.75
C ILE A 51 -17.66 -4.38 -1.28
N HIS A 52 -18.84 -5.00 -1.43
CA HIS A 52 -18.99 -6.25 -2.17
C HIS A 52 -19.21 -5.98 -3.65
N CYS A 53 -18.90 -6.98 -4.46
CA CYS A 53 -19.07 -6.96 -5.91
C CYS A 53 -20.53 -6.70 -6.33
N ARG A 54 -21.53 -7.08 -5.53
CA ARG A 54 -22.94 -6.73 -5.75
C ARG A 54 -23.15 -5.22 -5.79
N THR A 55 -22.67 -4.49 -4.77
CA THR A 55 -22.76 -3.03 -4.72
C THR A 55 -21.98 -2.40 -5.86
N PHE A 56 -20.80 -2.93 -6.17
CA PHE A 56 -20.03 -2.50 -7.34
C PHE A 56 -20.82 -2.67 -8.66
N ASN A 57 -21.48 -3.81 -8.86
CA ASN A 57 -22.26 -4.10 -10.07
C ASN A 57 -23.49 -3.18 -10.21
N GLU A 58 -24.06 -2.71 -9.11
CA GLU A 58 -25.14 -1.72 -9.11
C GLU A 58 -24.62 -0.32 -9.47
N MET A 59 -23.44 0.05 -8.96
CA MET A 59 -22.82 1.35 -9.22
C MET A 59 -22.21 1.45 -10.62
N TYR A 60 -21.60 0.37 -11.12
CA TYR A 60 -20.77 0.40 -12.32
C TYR A 60 -21.48 0.89 -13.58
N PRO A 61 -22.72 0.45 -13.92
CA PRO A 61 -23.44 0.92 -15.09
C PRO A 61 -23.86 2.40 -15.01
N ALA A 62 -24.04 2.93 -13.80
CA ALA A 62 -24.42 4.32 -13.53
C ALA A 62 -23.21 5.21 -13.18
N GLY A 63 -22.00 4.63 -13.26
CA GLY A 63 -20.77 5.33 -12.91
C GLY A 63 -20.47 6.51 -13.83
N PRO A 64 -19.74 7.53 -13.35
CA PRO A 64 -19.24 8.56 -14.24
C PRO A 64 -18.31 7.96 -15.30
N ASN A 65 -18.14 8.63 -16.44
CA ASN A 65 -17.25 8.18 -17.53
C ASN A 65 -15.81 7.87 -17.08
N GLY A 66 -15.37 8.37 -15.91
CA GLY A 66 -14.08 8.08 -15.30
C GLY A 66 -14.03 6.88 -14.34
N LEU A 67 -15.11 6.13 -14.15
CA LEU A 67 -15.15 5.04 -13.14
C LEU A 67 -14.14 3.94 -13.44
N ARG A 68 -13.94 3.56 -14.71
CA ARG A 68 -12.91 2.59 -15.10
C ARG A 68 -11.51 3.04 -14.73
N GLN A 69 -11.23 4.33 -14.89
CA GLN A 69 -9.95 4.91 -14.47
C GLN A 69 -9.82 4.95 -12.94
N ALA A 70 -10.89 5.28 -12.22
CA ALA A 70 -10.91 5.23 -10.76
C ALA A 70 -10.64 3.80 -10.24
N ILE A 71 -11.23 2.78 -10.86
CA ILE A 71 -10.99 1.36 -10.54
C ILE A 71 -9.50 1.04 -10.68
N LEU A 72 -8.85 1.48 -11.76
CA LEU A 72 -7.42 1.23 -11.95
C LEU A 72 -6.54 1.99 -10.96
N TYR A 73 -6.85 3.24 -10.63
CA TYR A 73 -6.08 3.96 -9.62
C TYR A 73 -6.18 3.30 -8.26
N TRP A 74 -7.39 2.89 -7.88
CA TRP A 74 -7.60 2.17 -6.63
C TRP A 74 -6.88 0.81 -6.64
N THR A 75 -6.98 0.06 -7.73
CA THR A 75 -6.27 -1.21 -7.95
C THR A 75 -4.75 -1.04 -7.85
N GLY A 76 -4.20 -0.01 -8.49
CA GLY A 76 -2.78 0.31 -8.42
C GLY A 76 -2.33 0.66 -7.00
N GLY A 77 -3.14 1.45 -6.27
CA GLY A 77 -2.90 1.76 -4.86
C GLY A 77 -2.93 0.51 -3.98
N TYR A 78 -3.89 -0.38 -4.20
CA TYR A 78 -4.01 -1.66 -3.50
C TYR A 78 -2.77 -2.54 -3.74
N VAL A 79 -2.37 -2.72 -5.00
CA VAL A 79 -1.18 -3.49 -5.38
C VAL A 79 0.09 -2.89 -4.78
N TYR A 80 0.24 -1.57 -4.84
CA TYR A 80 1.38 -0.87 -4.25
C TYR A 80 1.45 -1.08 -2.73
N ALA A 81 0.32 -0.97 -2.03
CA ALA A 81 0.25 -1.21 -0.59
C ALA A 81 0.65 -2.65 -0.21
N GLN A 82 0.35 -3.63 -1.06
CA GLN A 82 0.65 -5.04 -0.80
C GLN A 82 2.09 -5.43 -1.19
N THR A 83 2.64 -4.82 -2.24
CA THR A 83 3.85 -5.33 -2.91
C THR A 83 5.02 -4.34 -2.93
N GLY A 84 4.75 -3.06 -2.66
CA GLY A 84 5.70 -1.97 -2.84
C GLY A 84 6.00 -1.61 -4.30
N LYS A 85 5.34 -2.26 -5.28
CA LYS A 85 5.53 -2.01 -6.71
C LYS A 85 4.32 -1.31 -7.32
N THR A 86 4.57 -0.36 -8.20
CA THR A 86 3.54 0.27 -9.02
C THR A 86 2.99 -0.70 -10.06
N LEU A 87 1.78 -0.44 -10.53
CA LEU A 87 1.18 -1.26 -11.60
C LEU A 87 2.04 -1.24 -12.87
N ASP A 88 2.65 -0.10 -13.22
CA ASP A 88 3.53 0.03 -14.38
C ASP A 88 4.80 -0.83 -14.26
N GLU A 89 5.44 -0.86 -13.09
CA GLU A 89 6.61 -1.72 -12.85
C GLU A 89 6.30 -3.21 -13.02
N VAL A 90 5.07 -3.60 -12.72
CA VAL A 90 4.60 -4.98 -12.85
C VAL A 90 4.33 -5.31 -14.31
N LEU A 91 3.63 -4.41 -15.01
CA LEU A 91 3.28 -4.58 -16.42
C LEU A 91 4.49 -4.44 -17.35
N ALA A 92 5.59 -3.84 -16.88
CA ALA A 92 6.86 -3.80 -17.60
C ALA A 92 7.60 -5.16 -17.66
N ALA A 93 7.15 -6.17 -16.90
CA ALA A 93 7.77 -7.49 -16.90
C ALA A 93 7.58 -8.22 -18.26
N PRO A 94 8.56 -9.03 -18.71
CA PRO A 94 8.42 -9.85 -19.90
C PRO A 94 7.16 -10.74 -19.83
N GLY A 95 6.45 -10.89 -20.95
CA GLY A 95 5.23 -11.68 -21.03
C GLY A 95 3.94 -10.94 -20.62
N MET A 96 4.02 -9.69 -20.17
CA MET A 96 2.85 -8.91 -19.73
C MET A 96 2.16 -8.08 -20.82
N GLY A 97 2.61 -8.17 -22.08
CA GLY A 97 2.11 -7.34 -23.19
C GLY A 97 0.63 -7.52 -23.56
N THR A 98 -0.07 -8.47 -22.94
CA THR A 98 -1.52 -8.70 -23.11
C THR A 98 -2.38 -7.85 -22.17
N TRP A 99 -1.78 -7.24 -21.14
CA TRP A 99 -2.47 -6.43 -20.16
C TRP A 99 -2.46 -4.95 -20.58
N ASN A 100 -3.63 -4.36 -20.67
CA ASN A 100 -3.83 -2.95 -20.99
C ASN A 100 -4.99 -2.40 -20.14
N PHE A 101 -5.29 -1.11 -20.29
CA PHE A 101 -6.36 -0.45 -19.54
C PHE A 101 -7.68 -1.23 -19.59
N GLU A 102 -8.10 -1.67 -20.78
CA GLU A 102 -9.36 -2.39 -20.99
C GLU A 102 -9.32 -3.76 -20.32
N THR A 103 -8.29 -4.58 -20.62
CA THR A 103 -8.23 -5.96 -20.11
C THR A 103 -8.07 -6.01 -18.59
N LEU A 104 -7.36 -5.06 -17.98
CA LEU A 104 -7.24 -4.95 -16.53
C LEU A 104 -8.58 -4.58 -15.86
N THR A 105 -9.29 -3.61 -16.42
CA THR A 105 -10.58 -3.16 -15.85
C THR A 105 -11.70 -4.15 -16.10
N ASP A 106 -11.74 -4.78 -17.29
CA ASP A 106 -12.71 -5.82 -17.62
C ASP A 106 -12.53 -7.03 -16.72
N HIS A 107 -11.30 -7.41 -16.36
CA HIS A 107 -11.08 -8.49 -15.42
C HIS A 107 -11.78 -8.27 -14.07
N ILE A 108 -11.66 -7.06 -13.51
CA ILE A 108 -12.31 -6.70 -12.24
C ILE A 108 -13.83 -6.74 -12.39
N VAL A 109 -14.36 -6.18 -13.48
CA VAL A 109 -15.80 -6.14 -13.75
C VAL A 109 -16.37 -7.56 -13.92
N GLU A 110 -15.72 -8.40 -14.72
CA GLU A 110 -16.16 -9.78 -14.96
C GLU A 110 -16.04 -10.65 -13.71
N PHE A 111 -14.98 -10.50 -12.92
CA PHE A 111 -14.88 -11.16 -11.62
C PHE A 111 -16.08 -10.79 -10.73
N CYS A 112 -16.39 -9.49 -10.63
CA CYS A 112 -17.48 -9.04 -9.77
C CYS A 112 -18.86 -9.44 -10.27
N LYS A 113 -19.07 -9.56 -11.59
CA LYS A 113 -20.30 -10.15 -12.15
C LYS A 113 -20.43 -11.63 -11.76
N ALA A 114 -19.33 -12.38 -11.80
CA ALA A 114 -19.32 -13.81 -11.48
C ALA A 114 -19.44 -14.09 -9.97
N GLN A 115 -18.95 -13.20 -9.11
CA GLN A 115 -18.89 -13.39 -7.66
C GLN A 115 -19.51 -12.21 -6.91
N PRO A 116 -20.84 -12.01 -6.96
CA PRO A 116 -21.49 -10.83 -6.40
C PRO A 116 -21.32 -10.69 -4.88
N ASP A 117 -21.19 -11.80 -4.16
CA ASP A 117 -21.04 -11.79 -2.70
C ASP A 117 -19.57 -11.70 -2.25
N ALA A 118 -18.61 -11.61 -3.17
CA ALA A 118 -17.21 -11.41 -2.84
C ALA A 118 -16.91 -9.93 -2.56
N PRO A 119 -15.98 -9.59 -1.65
CA PRO A 119 -15.43 -8.24 -1.54
C PRO A 119 -14.70 -7.84 -2.82
N VAL A 120 -14.83 -6.58 -3.26
CA VAL A 120 -14.11 -6.06 -4.44
C VAL A 120 -12.58 -6.24 -4.36
N PRO A 121 -11.90 -6.13 -3.19
CA PRO A 121 -10.48 -6.47 -3.09
C PRO A 121 -10.10 -7.86 -3.63
N PHE A 122 -11.02 -8.83 -3.59
CA PHE A 122 -10.73 -10.17 -4.10
C PHE A 122 -10.61 -10.21 -5.63
N ALA A 123 -11.32 -9.33 -6.34
CA ALA A 123 -11.15 -9.17 -7.79
C ALA A 123 -9.73 -8.71 -8.13
N VAL A 124 -9.18 -7.79 -7.33
CA VAL A 124 -7.80 -7.31 -7.50
C VAL A 124 -6.78 -8.39 -7.14
N ILE A 125 -7.02 -9.17 -6.08
CA ILE A 125 -6.16 -10.31 -5.73
C ILE A 125 -6.17 -11.35 -6.86
N ASP A 126 -7.33 -11.67 -7.43
CA ASP A 126 -7.41 -12.62 -8.56
C ASP A 126 -6.68 -12.09 -9.79
N LEU A 127 -6.86 -10.81 -10.13
CA LEU A 127 -6.12 -10.14 -11.19
C LEU A 127 -4.60 -10.27 -10.96
N TRP A 128 -4.16 -9.96 -9.74
CA TRP A 128 -2.75 -10.02 -9.35
C TRP A 128 -2.16 -11.43 -9.47
N ASN A 129 -2.90 -12.44 -9.03
CA ASN A 129 -2.48 -13.84 -9.15
C ASN A 129 -2.33 -14.24 -10.63
N ARG A 130 -3.21 -13.75 -11.52
CA ARG A 130 -3.11 -14.03 -12.96
C ARG A 130 -1.90 -13.36 -13.58
N ILE A 131 -1.70 -12.07 -13.31
CA ILE A 131 -0.53 -11.33 -13.78
C ILE A 131 0.76 -12.02 -13.31
N SER A 132 0.89 -12.30 -12.01
CA SER A 132 2.10 -12.93 -11.43
C SER A 132 2.33 -14.39 -11.84
N SER A 133 1.26 -15.15 -12.14
CA SER A 133 1.38 -16.51 -12.68
C SER A 133 1.92 -16.52 -14.11
N GLY A 134 1.58 -15.50 -14.92
CA GLY A 134 2.11 -15.32 -16.27
C GLY A 134 3.63 -15.08 -16.32
N SER A 135 4.22 -14.52 -15.25
CA SER A 135 5.68 -14.32 -15.15
C SER A 135 6.47 -15.57 -14.74
N SER A 136 5.80 -16.64 -14.26
CA SER A 136 6.48 -17.84 -13.73
C SER A 136 6.63 -18.97 -14.77
N GLY A 137 6.15 -18.77 -16.00
CA GLY A 137 6.15 -19.76 -17.08
C GLY A 137 7.20 -19.55 -18.17
N MET A 138 8.19 -18.68 -17.97
CA MET A 138 9.28 -18.41 -18.91
C MET A 138 10.65 -18.63 -18.25
#